data_AF-A0A178ENB4-F1
#
_entry.id   AF-A0A178ENB4-F1
#
_cell.length_a   1.000
_cell.length_b   1.000
_cell.length_c   1.000
_cell.angle_alpha   90.00
_cell.angle_beta   90.00
_cell.angle_gamma   90.00
#
_symmetry.space_group_name_H-M   'P 1'
#
loop_
_entity.id
_entity.type
_entity.pdbx_description
1 polymer ?
#
loop_
_entity_poly.entity_id
_entity_poly.type
_entity_poly.pdbx_seq_one_letter_code
_entity_poly.pdbx_strand_id
1 'polypeptide(L)'
;MSNMLPPNGPLVTIILSVVTLVLGLPVAVAAIVFESAWVPNIILGTKVINTGPGKTTTLRFDLLTGPNDAVSAGAYISIISAILVTIGIILVRHFTHKTAYGWVIFGPALLNLLSQIGSCVAAYIFRNKYPVATSTSDVQFVDGTYNTNGRLFTKESWACTMNDLYREREGNWADKACSDFGVSRALTIALVACAVVLLGVSYWQVHICGGISWLFGRQNRDPPPYKAKEEYIDLK
;
A
#
# COMPACT_ATOMS: atom_id res chain seq x y z
N MET A 1 33.50 -20.27 -1.48
CA MET A 1 32.05 -20.49 -1.32
C MET A 1 31.69 -20.12 0.10
N SER A 2 30.90 -19.06 0.25
CA SER A 2 30.63 -18.39 1.51
C SER A 2 29.87 -19.28 2.50
N ASN A 3 30.31 -19.24 3.75
CA ASN A 3 29.63 -19.81 4.91
C ASN A 3 28.23 -19.19 5.02
N MET A 4 27.22 -19.83 4.41
CA MET A 4 25.82 -19.52 4.70
C MET A 4 25.55 -19.94 6.15
N LEU A 5 25.20 -18.94 6.98
CA LEU A 5 24.67 -19.13 8.33
C LEU A 5 23.62 -20.26 8.33
N PRO A 6 23.59 -21.12 9.37
CA PRO A 6 22.60 -22.18 9.45
C PRO A 6 21.19 -21.58 9.35
N PRO A 7 20.31 -22.12 8.48
CA PRO A 7 19.02 -21.51 8.13
C PRO A 7 18.08 -21.31 9.33
N ASN A 8 18.36 -21.97 10.46
CA ASN A 8 17.54 -22.01 11.67
C ASN A 8 18.12 -21.19 12.85
N GLY A 9 19.12 -20.35 12.62
CA GLY A 9 19.65 -19.49 13.68
C GLY A 9 18.64 -18.41 14.12
N PRO A 10 18.51 -18.11 15.43
CA PRO A 10 17.63 -17.04 15.93
C PRO A 10 17.98 -15.67 15.33
N LEU A 11 19.26 -15.47 15.00
CA LEU A 11 19.78 -14.28 14.34
C LEU A 11 19.18 -14.08 12.94
N VAL A 12 18.98 -15.16 12.17
CA VAL A 12 18.34 -15.09 10.83
C VAL A 12 16.86 -14.71 10.96
N THR A 13 16.17 -15.22 11.98
CA THR A 13 14.76 -14.88 12.25
C THR A 13 14.62 -13.40 12.59
N ILE A 14 15.47 -12.89 13.49
CA ILE A 14 15.48 -11.47 13.89
C ILE A 14 15.77 -10.59 12.68
N ILE A 15 16.81 -10.91 11.88
CA ILE A 15 17.14 -10.15 10.67
C ILE A 15 15.95 -10.13 9.71
N LEU A 16 15.33 -11.28 9.44
CA LEU A 16 14.19 -11.35 8.53
C LEU A 16 13.00 -10.54 9.04
N SER A 17 12.66 -10.64 10.32
CA SER A 17 11.58 -9.86 10.94
C SER A 17 11.86 -8.36 10.90
N VAL A 18 13.09 -7.93 11.15
CA VAL A 18 13.48 -6.53 11.04
C VAL A 18 13.39 -6.05 9.59
N VAL A 19 13.89 -6.84 8.64
CA VAL A 19 13.82 -6.51 7.20
C VAL A 19 12.37 -6.40 6.73
N THR A 20 11.48 -7.31 7.12
CA THR A 20 10.06 -7.26 6.73
C THR A 20 9.34 -6.04 7.31
N LEU A 21 9.66 -5.66 8.56
CA LEU A 21 9.09 -4.47 9.19
C LEU A 21 9.64 -3.16 8.58
N VAL A 22 10.95 -3.08 8.35
CA VAL A 22 11.62 -1.90 7.79
C VAL A 22 11.24 -1.67 6.32
N LEU A 23 10.95 -2.72 5.56
CA LEU A 23 10.48 -2.56 4.18
C LEU A 23 8.97 -2.23 4.11
N GLY A 24 8.16 -2.74 5.04
CA GLY A 24 6.71 -2.57 5.00
C GLY A 24 6.20 -1.26 5.63
N LEU A 25 6.72 -0.87 6.79
CA LEU A 25 6.16 0.21 7.59
C LEU A 25 6.57 1.63 7.15
N PRO A 26 7.86 1.97 6.99
CA PRO A 26 8.27 3.35 6.71
C PRO A 26 7.67 3.91 5.41
N VAL A 27 7.63 3.10 4.35
CA VAL A 27 7.07 3.51 3.05
C VAL A 27 5.55 3.67 3.14
N ALA A 28 4.86 2.79 3.86
CA ALA A 28 3.42 2.89 4.07
C ALA A 28 3.04 4.10 4.95
N VAL A 29 3.81 4.36 6.01
CA VAL A 29 3.62 5.54 6.87
C VAL A 29 3.88 6.82 6.08
N ALA A 30 4.95 6.87 5.28
CA ALA A 30 5.22 8.01 4.41
C ALA A 30 4.06 8.26 3.44
N ALA A 31 3.53 7.20 2.80
CA ALA A 31 2.38 7.31 1.91
C ALA A 31 1.17 7.92 2.64
N ILE A 32 0.84 7.45 3.85
CA ILE A 32 -0.27 8.01 4.64
C ILE A 32 -0.05 9.48 4.99
N VAL A 33 1.18 9.86 5.35
CA VAL A 33 1.51 11.26 5.70
C VAL A 33 1.32 12.17 4.49
N PHE A 34 1.85 11.80 3.33
CA PHE A 34 1.70 12.60 2.10
C PHE A 34 0.26 12.61 1.58
N GLU A 35 -0.51 11.55 1.84
CA GLU A 35 -1.93 11.48 1.51
C GLU A 35 -2.81 12.37 2.39
N SER A 36 -2.32 12.74 3.58
CA SER A 36 -3.04 13.57 4.55
C SER A 36 -2.92 15.09 4.29
N ALA A 37 -2.45 15.48 3.09
CA ALA A 37 -2.31 16.87 2.72
C ALA A 37 -3.64 17.65 2.83
N TRP A 38 -3.57 18.83 3.43
CA TRP A 38 -4.74 19.68 3.62
C TRP A 38 -5.22 20.25 2.28
N VAL A 39 -6.50 20.07 1.98
CA VAL A 39 -7.19 20.65 0.83
C VAL A 39 -8.48 21.29 1.35
N PRO A 40 -8.79 22.54 0.98
CA PRO A 40 -10.05 23.16 1.37
C PRO A 40 -11.25 22.37 0.81
N ASN A 41 -12.36 22.36 1.54
CA ASN A 41 -13.58 21.72 1.07
C ASN A 41 -14.17 22.56 -0.08
N ILE A 42 -14.17 21.99 -1.29
CA ILE A 42 -14.58 22.68 -2.51
C ILE A 42 -15.71 21.89 -3.16
N ILE A 43 -16.81 22.60 -3.40
CA ILE A 43 -17.97 22.12 -4.14
C ILE A 43 -17.81 22.56 -5.59
N LEU A 44 -17.50 21.62 -6.49
CA LEU A 44 -17.26 21.89 -7.92
C LEU A 44 -18.56 22.11 -8.70
N GLY A 45 -19.70 21.85 -8.07
CA GLY A 45 -21.02 22.15 -8.63
C GLY A 45 -22.13 21.59 -7.77
N THR A 46 -23.35 22.06 -8.03
CA THR A 46 -24.55 21.48 -7.42
C THR A 46 -25.58 21.16 -8.50
N LYS A 47 -26.23 20.01 -8.41
CA LYS A 47 -27.34 19.64 -9.28
C LYS A 47 -28.56 19.33 -8.44
N VAL A 48 -29.61 20.11 -8.65
CA VAL A 48 -30.90 19.90 -8.02
C VAL A 48 -31.63 18.82 -8.82
N ILE A 49 -31.92 17.68 -8.19
CA ILE A 49 -32.74 16.62 -8.78
C ILE A 49 -34.09 16.62 -8.08
N ASN A 50 -35.17 16.48 -8.84
CA ASN A 50 -36.49 16.23 -8.28
C ASN A 50 -36.54 14.76 -7.82
N THR A 51 -36.59 14.53 -6.51
CA THR A 51 -36.66 13.20 -5.88
C THR A 51 -38.09 12.79 -5.51
N GLY A 52 -39.09 13.62 -5.85
CA GLY A 52 -40.50 13.31 -5.74
C GLY A 52 -41.40 14.54 -5.94
N PRO A 53 -42.73 14.40 -5.85
CA PRO A 53 -43.65 15.54 -5.93
C PRO A 53 -43.33 16.54 -4.82
N GLY A 54 -42.83 17.72 -5.19
CA GLY A 54 -42.47 18.79 -4.26
C GLY A 54 -41.17 18.58 -3.46
N LYS A 55 -40.38 17.54 -3.75
CA LYS A 55 -39.08 17.31 -3.10
C LYS A 55 -37.95 17.40 -4.11
N THR A 56 -37.12 18.41 -3.92
CA THR A 56 -35.84 18.56 -4.63
C THR A 56 -34.70 18.22 -3.69
N THR A 57 -33.74 17.43 -4.18
CA THR A 57 -32.49 17.13 -3.48
C THR A 57 -31.34 17.72 -4.28
N THR A 58 -30.56 18.56 -3.63
CA THR A 58 -29.37 19.18 -4.24
C THR A 58 -28.19 18.25 -4.04
N LEU A 59 -27.74 17.57 -5.10
CA LEU A 59 -26.48 16.85 -5.09
C LEU A 59 -25.33 17.84 -5.20
N ARG A 60 -24.33 17.70 -4.33
CA ARG A 60 -23.07 18.44 -4.38
C ARG A 60 -22.01 17.53 -5.00
N PHE A 61 -21.31 18.04 -6.01
CA PHE A 61 -20.19 17.34 -6.61
C PHE A 61 -18.90 17.83 -5.95
N ASP A 62 -18.38 17.01 -5.06
CA ASP A 62 -17.11 17.25 -4.39
C ASP A 62 -15.96 16.64 -5.22
N LEU A 63 -14.73 16.94 -4.80
CA LEU A 63 -13.52 16.37 -5.36
C LEU A 63 -13.52 14.83 -5.25
N LEU A 64 -13.08 14.15 -6.31
CA LEU A 64 -12.92 12.70 -6.30
C LEU A 64 -11.80 12.29 -5.31
N THR A 65 -12.14 11.45 -4.34
CA THR A 65 -11.20 10.87 -3.36
C THR A 65 -10.61 9.53 -3.80
N GLY A 66 -11.08 8.95 -4.90
CA GLY A 66 -10.71 7.60 -5.35
C GLY A 66 -9.22 7.26 -5.37
N PRO A 67 -8.32 8.13 -5.89
CA PRO A 67 -6.87 7.87 -5.86
C PRO A 67 -6.34 7.83 -4.43
N ASN A 68 -6.73 8.82 -3.63
CA ASN A 68 -6.32 8.99 -2.25
C ASN A 68 -6.75 7.80 -1.37
N ASP A 69 -7.98 7.34 -1.58
CA ASP A 69 -8.54 6.18 -0.88
C ASP A 69 -7.81 4.89 -1.29
N ALA A 70 -7.39 4.77 -2.55
CA ALA A 70 -6.62 3.61 -3.03
C ALA A 70 -5.20 3.56 -2.44
N VAL A 71 -4.51 4.71 -2.32
CA VAL A 71 -3.16 4.77 -1.73
C VAL A 71 -3.22 4.48 -0.23
N SER A 72 -4.16 5.10 0.49
CA SER A 72 -4.34 4.86 1.92
C SER A 72 -4.73 3.41 2.24
N ALA A 73 -5.66 2.82 1.49
CA ALA A 73 -6.00 1.41 1.62
C ALA A 73 -4.79 0.50 1.38
N GLY A 74 -3.99 0.79 0.34
CA GLY A 74 -2.75 0.08 0.06
C GLY A 74 -1.75 0.14 1.22
N ALA A 75 -1.57 1.33 1.81
CA ALA A 75 -0.68 1.51 2.96
C ALA A 75 -1.12 0.68 4.18
N TYR A 76 -2.41 0.68 4.53
CA TYR A 76 -2.93 -0.14 5.64
C TYR A 76 -2.75 -1.64 5.39
N ILE A 77 -3.03 -2.10 4.17
CA ILE A 77 -2.84 -3.51 3.79
C ILE A 77 -1.36 -3.90 3.92
N SER A 78 -0.43 -3.02 3.51
CA SER A 78 1.02 -3.25 3.66
C SER A 78 1.42 -3.44 5.14
N ILE A 79 0.94 -2.56 6.03
CA ILE A 79 1.24 -2.63 7.46
C ILE A 79 0.72 -3.95 8.06
N ILE A 80 -0.54 -4.28 7.81
CA ILE A 80 -1.16 -5.51 8.33
C ILE A 80 -0.42 -6.74 7.80
N SER A 81 -0.07 -6.74 6.51
CA SER A 81 0.62 -7.85 5.88
C SER A 81 2.04 -8.04 6.44
N ALA A 82 2.79 -6.96 6.69
CA ALA A 82 4.11 -7.02 7.31
C ALA A 82 4.05 -7.64 8.71
N ILE A 83 3.04 -7.30 9.51
CA ILE A 83 2.82 -7.88 10.84
C ILE A 83 2.51 -9.38 10.74
N LEU A 84 1.57 -9.77 9.87
CA LEU A 84 1.18 -11.17 9.71
C LEU A 84 2.32 -12.04 9.19
N VAL A 85 3.10 -11.55 8.22
CA VAL A 85 4.29 -12.25 7.72
C VAL A 85 5.32 -12.43 8.84
N THR A 86 5.55 -11.40 9.65
CA THR A 86 6.48 -11.46 10.79
C THR A 86 6.03 -12.53 11.80
N ILE A 87 4.75 -12.54 12.16
CA ILE A 87 4.17 -13.56 13.04
C ILE A 87 4.33 -14.95 12.44
N GLY A 88 4.02 -15.12 11.14
CA GLY A 88 4.17 -16.38 10.44
C GLY A 88 5.61 -16.90 10.46
N ILE A 89 6.60 -16.03 10.22
CA ILE A 89 8.03 -16.38 10.27
C ILE A 89 8.40 -16.92 11.65
N ILE A 90 7.94 -16.27 12.73
CA ILE A 90 8.18 -16.72 14.10
C ILE A 90 7.52 -18.09 14.32
N LEU A 91 6.26 -18.26 13.88
CA LEU A 91 5.50 -19.50 14.08
C LEU A 91 6.13 -20.72 13.37
N VAL A 92 6.53 -20.56 12.10
CA VAL A 92 7.16 -21.64 11.32
C VAL A 92 8.51 -22.04 11.89
N ARG A 93 9.26 -21.10 12.47
CA ARG A 93 10.61 -21.35 12.98
C ARG A 93 10.66 -21.86 14.43
N HIS A 94 9.70 -21.50 15.27
CA HIS A 94 9.72 -21.85 16.69
C HIS A 94 8.77 -22.97 17.10
N PHE A 95 7.66 -23.20 16.39
CA PHE A 95 6.64 -24.14 16.84
C PHE A 95 6.59 -25.42 16.01
N THR A 96 6.09 -25.36 14.77
CA THR A 96 5.94 -26.56 13.92
C THR A 96 5.85 -26.20 12.43
N HIS A 97 6.32 -27.09 11.55
CA HIS A 97 6.17 -26.98 10.09
C HIS A 97 4.78 -27.43 9.61
N LYS A 98 3.71 -26.92 10.23
CA LYS A 98 2.33 -27.16 9.76
C LYS A 98 2.02 -26.28 8.56
N THR A 99 1.30 -26.85 7.59
CA THR A 99 0.87 -26.19 6.34
C THR A 99 0.10 -24.90 6.59
N ALA A 100 -0.71 -24.85 7.65
CA ALA A 100 -1.45 -23.66 8.07
C ALA A 100 -0.55 -22.45 8.33
N TYR A 101 0.62 -22.64 8.94
CA TYR A 101 1.56 -21.54 9.20
C TYR A 101 2.27 -21.07 7.92
N GLY A 102 2.43 -21.95 6.93
CA GLY A 102 2.87 -21.58 5.60
C GLY A 102 1.93 -20.59 4.93
N TRP A 103 0.61 -20.80 5.07
CA TRP A 103 -0.40 -19.86 4.58
C TRP A 103 -0.41 -18.53 5.33
N VAL A 104 -0.07 -18.52 6.62
CA VAL A 104 0.08 -17.28 7.41
C VAL A 104 1.28 -16.44 6.94
N ILE A 105 2.34 -17.06 6.40
CA ILE A 105 3.48 -16.33 5.80
C ILE A 105 3.18 -15.92 4.36
N PHE A 106 2.69 -16.85 3.54
CA PHE A 106 2.59 -16.67 2.10
C PHE A 106 1.34 -15.90 1.68
N GLY A 107 0.20 -16.19 2.30
CA GLY A 107 -1.10 -15.59 1.96
C GLY A 107 -1.11 -14.07 2.11
N PRO A 108 -0.75 -13.51 3.28
CA PRO A 108 -0.68 -12.06 3.47
C PRO A 108 0.31 -11.37 2.55
N ALA A 109 1.47 -11.98 2.27
CA ALA A 109 2.44 -11.41 1.32
C ALA A 109 1.90 -11.37 -0.11
N LEU A 110 1.19 -12.42 -0.54
CA LEU A 110 0.55 -12.48 -1.86
C LEU A 110 -0.58 -11.46 -1.98
N LEU A 111 -1.45 -11.39 -0.97
CA LEU A 111 -2.53 -10.40 -0.92
C LEU A 111 -1.97 -8.98 -0.93
N ASN A 112 -0.90 -8.71 -0.18
CA ASN A 112 -0.23 -7.41 -0.21
C ASN A 112 0.22 -7.03 -1.61
N LEU A 113 0.93 -7.93 -2.31
CA LEU A 113 1.41 -7.66 -3.66
C LEU A 113 0.25 -7.34 -4.62
N LEU A 114 -0.81 -8.15 -4.60
CA LEU A 114 -1.99 -7.92 -5.45
C LEU A 114 -2.66 -6.57 -5.13
N SER A 115 -2.79 -6.23 -3.84
CA SER A 115 -3.33 -4.94 -3.42
C SER A 115 -2.45 -3.77 -3.83
N GLN A 116 -1.12 -3.85 -3.69
CA GLN A 116 -0.22 -2.76 -4.12
C GLN A 116 -0.25 -2.55 -5.63
N ILE A 117 -0.30 -3.63 -6.43
CA ILE A 117 -0.45 -3.54 -7.89
C ILE A 117 -1.78 -2.86 -8.22
N GLY A 118 -2.87 -3.27 -7.56
CA GLY A 118 -4.19 -2.68 -7.74
C GLY A 118 -4.22 -1.19 -7.41
N SER A 119 -3.69 -0.80 -6.24
CA SER A 119 -3.61 0.61 -5.81
C SER A 119 -2.75 1.46 -6.75
N CYS A 120 -1.60 0.93 -7.19
CA CYS A 120 -0.72 1.61 -8.13
C CYS A 120 -1.44 1.84 -9.47
N VAL A 121 -2.00 0.78 -10.08
CA VAL A 121 -2.73 0.89 -11.36
C VAL A 121 -3.92 1.86 -11.23
N ALA A 122 -4.68 1.77 -10.14
CA ALA A 122 -5.79 2.69 -9.88
C ALA A 122 -5.32 4.16 -9.84
N ALA A 123 -4.26 4.46 -9.09
CA ALA A 123 -3.74 5.82 -8.96
C ALA A 123 -3.32 6.41 -10.32
N TYR A 124 -2.66 5.64 -11.18
CA TYR A 124 -2.26 6.11 -12.52
C TYR A 124 -3.44 6.21 -13.50
N ILE A 125 -4.41 5.30 -13.44
CA ILE A 125 -5.63 5.39 -14.26
C ILE A 125 -6.42 6.65 -13.89
N PHE A 126 -6.62 6.92 -12.61
CA PHE A 126 -7.38 8.08 -12.17
C PHE A 126 -6.70 9.40 -12.54
N ARG A 127 -5.36 9.47 -12.44
CA ARG A 127 -4.59 10.63 -12.92
C ARG A 127 -4.83 10.91 -14.40
N ASN A 128 -4.81 9.86 -15.22
CA ASN A 128 -5.02 10.01 -16.67
C ASN A 128 -6.48 10.33 -17.03
N LYS A 129 -7.44 9.81 -16.24
CA LYS A 129 -8.87 10.06 -16.46
C LYS A 129 -9.31 11.47 -16.05
N TYR A 130 -8.68 12.04 -15.03
CA TYR A 130 -9.03 13.36 -14.48
C TYR A 130 -7.80 14.29 -14.47
N PRO A 131 -7.33 14.74 -15.65
CA PRO A 131 -6.10 15.50 -15.79
C PRO A 131 -6.21 16.91 -15.19
N VAL A 132 -5.05 17.52 -14.94
CA VAL A 132 -4.90 18.93 -14.52
C VAL A 132 -5.46 19.83 -15.62
N ALA A 133 -6.20 20.89 -15.25
CA ALA A 133 -6.68 21.86 -16.22
C ALA A 133 -5.53 22.80 -16.63
N THR A 134 -5.40 23.03 -17.94
CA THR A 134 -4.30 23.81 -18.52
C THR A 134 -4.69 25.26 -18.84
N SER A 135 -5.96 25.61 -18.67
CA SER A 135 -6.50 26.92 -19.03
C SER A 135 -7.55 27.39 -18.02
N THR A 136 -7.58 28.69 -17.76
CA THR A 136 -8.63 29.35 -16.96
C THR A 136 -10.01 29.25 -17.63
N SER A 137 -10.09 28.89 -18.90
CA SER A 137 -11.37 28.54 -19.54
C SER A 137 -11.98 27.25 -19.00
N ASP A 138 -11.15 26.32 -18.52
CA ASP A 138 -11.61 25.03 -17.99
C ASP A 138 -12.05 25.13 -16.54
N VAL A 139 -11.44 26.05 -15.78
CA VAL A 139 -11.81 26.36 -14.41
C VAL A 139 -11.83 27.87 -14.25
N GLN A 140 -13.03 28.43 -14.12
CA GLN A 140 -13.26 29.87 -13.99
C GLN A 140 -13.60 30.21 -12.55
N PHE A 141 -13.09 31.34 -12.06
CA PHE A 141 -13.50 31.90 -10.77
C PHE A 141 -14.49 33.04 -10.98
N VAL A 142 -15.75 32.84 -10.60
CA VAL A 142 -16.85 33.79 -10.77
C VAL A 142 -17.66 33.89 -9.47
N ASP A 143 -17.96 35.11 -9.03
CA ASP A 143 -18.79 35.40 -7.84
C ASP A 143 -18.36 34.69 -6.55
N GLY A 144 -17.05 34.57 -6.33
CA GLY A 144 -16.53 33.90 -5.13
C GLY A 144 -16.47 32.38 -5.22
N THR A 145 -16.84 31.79 -6.37
CA THR A 145 -16.95 30.34 -6.56
C THR A 145 -16.19 29.86 -7.80
N TYR A 146 -15.71 28.61 -7.75
CA TYR A 146 -15.08 27.97 -8.90
C TYR A 146 -16.13 27.24 -9.74
N ASN A 147 -16.17 27.55 -11.02
CA ASN A 147 -16.96 26.83 -12.02
C ASN A 147 -16.04 25.96 -12.88
N THR A 148 -16.29 24.65 -12.89
CA THR A 148 -15.50 23.66 -13.63
C THR A 148 -16.09 23.26 -14.98
N ASN A 149 -17.15 23.93 -15.45
CA ASN A 149 -17.85 23.61 -16.70
C ASN A 149 -18.23 22.11 -16.79
N GLY A 150 -18.56 21.48 -15.66
CA GLY A 150 -18.93 20.08 -15.58
C GLY A 150 -17.76 19.08 -15.58
N ARG A 151 -16.51 19.55 -15.57
CA ARG A 151 -15.34 18.68 -15.35
C ARG A 151 -15.24 18.26 -13.89
N LEU A 152 -14.81 17.02 -13.70
CA LEU A 152 -14.53 16.44 -12.41
C LEU A 152 -13.02 16.42 -12.18
N PHE A 153 -12.61 16.71 -10.95
CA PHE A 153 -11.21 16.73 -10.54
C PHE A 153 -10.99 15.81 -9.35
N THR A 154 -9.81 15.19 -9.29
CA THR A 154 -9.32 14.54 -8.08
C THR A 154 -8.69 15.59 -7.17
N LYS A 155 -8.45 15.24 -5.90
CA LYS A 155 -7.73 16.14 -4.98
C LYS A 155 -6.35 16.56 -5.53
N GLU A 156 -5.59 15.60 -6.10
CA GLU A 156 -4.30 15.86 -6.76
C GLU A 156 -4.46 16.82 -7.94
N SER A 157 -5.33 16.50 -8.91
CA SER A 157 -5.44 17.32 -10.12
C SER A 157 -6.02 18.70 -9.85
N TRP A 158 -6.89 18.82 -8.84
CA TRP A 158 -7.39 20.10 -8.38
C TRP A 158 -6.33 20.97 -7.73
N ALA A 159 -5.57 20.41 -6.77
CA ALA A 159 -4.48 21.14 -6.12
C ALA A 159 -3.45 21.63 -7.15
N CYS A 160 -3.07 20.78 -8.11
CA CYS A 160 -2.16 21.19 -9.18
C CYS A 160 -2.78 22.26 -10.09
N THR A 161 -4.07 22.15 -10.44
CA THR A 161 -4.77 23.17 -11.24
C THR A 161 -4.79 24.52 -10.54
N MET A 162 -5.06 24.55 -9.23
CA MET A 162 -5.07 25.78 -8.44
C MET A 162 -3.68 26.40 -8.32
N ASN A 163 -2.63 25.58 -8.21
CA ASN A 163 -1.26 26.06 -8.20
C ASN A 163 -0.85 26.69 -9.54
N ASP A 164 -1.25 26.08 -10.65
CA ASP A 164 -0.84 26.52 -11.98
C ASP A 164 -1.65 27.73 -12.46
N LEU A 165 -2.98 27.72 -12.27
CA LEU A 165 -3.88 28.74 -12.82
C LEU A 165 -4.22 29.86 -11.84
N TYR A 166 -4.19 29.59 -10.53
CA TYR A 166 -4.64 30.51 -9.48
C TYR A 166 -3.58 30.70 -8.39
N ARG A 167 -2.29 30.66 -8.77
CA ARG A 167 -1.15 30.73 -7.84
C ARG A 167 -1.20 31.92 -6.88
N GLU A 168 -1.59 33.09 -7.38
CA GLU A 168 -1.68 34.31 -6.57
C GLU A 168 -2.71 34.24 -5.44
N ARG A 169 -3.72 33.37 -5.58
CA ARG A 169 -4.83 33.22 -4.63
C ARG A 169 -4.70 31.97 -3.78
N GLU A 170 -4.46 30.83 -4.42
CA GLU A 170 -4.52 29.51 -3.79
C GLU A 170 -3.14 28.86 -3.63
N GLY A 171 -2.08 29.48 -4.16
CA GLY A 171 -0.75 28.87 -4.28
C GLY A 171 -0.15 28.38 -2.95
N ASN A 172 -0.44 29.06 -1.84
CA ASN A 172 0.13 28.72 -0.53
C ASN A 172 -0.22 27.29 -0.05
N TRP A 173 -1.44 26.83 -0.29
CA TRP A 173 -1.81 25.45 0.03
C TRP A 173 -1.74 24.53 -1.19
N ALA A 174 -2.06 25.06 -2.38
CA ALA A 174 -2.17 24.29 -3.60
C ALA A 174 -0.82 23.71 -4.06
N ASP A 175 0.27 24.49 -3.91
CA ASP A 175 1.63 24.04 -4.25
C ASP A 175 2.05 22.84 -3.40
N LYS A 176 1.89 22.97 -2.08
CA LYS A 176 2.21 21.90 -1.13
C LYS A 176 1.33 20.67 -1.36
N ALA A 177 0.02 20.84 -1.49
CA ALA A 177 -0.90 19.72 -1.69
C ALA A 177 -0.64 18.99 -3.03
N CYS A 178 -0.38 19.73 -4.12
CA CYS A 178 -0.02 19.13 -5.41
C CYS A 178 1.27 18.30 -5.30
N SER A 179 2.29 18.84 -4.63
CA SER A 179 3.55 18.13 -4.38
C SER A 179 3.32 16.88 -3.52
N ASP A 180 2.65 17.01 -2.39
CA ASP A 180 2.41 15.91 -1.45
C ASP A 180 1.62 14.76 -2.10
N PHE A 181 0.54 15.05 -2.82
CA PHE A 181 -0.20 14.00 -3.56
C PHE A 181 0.64 13.39 -4.69
N GLY A 182 1.44 14.18 -5.39
CA GLY A 182 2.36 13.68 -6.41
C GLY A 182 3.39 12.70 -5.85
N VAL A 183 3.94 13.01 -4.67
CA VAL A 183 4.85 12.13 -3.91
C VAL A 183 4.10 10.88 -3.43
N SER A 184 2.91 11.02 -2.84
CA SER A 184 2.08 9.90 -2.40
C SER A 184 1.83 8.88 -3.53
N ARG A 185 1.47 9.38 -4.71
CA ARG A 185 1.31 8.54 -5.91
C ARG A 185 2.63 7.88 -6.33
N ALA A 186 3.75 8.58 -6.28
CA ALA A 186 5.05 7.98 -6.60
C ALA A 186 5.44 6.87 -5.61
N LEU A 187 5.08 7.02 -4.32
CA LEU A 187 5.34 6.01 -3.29
C LEU A 187 4.58 4.70 -3.53
N THR A 188 3.50 4.68 -4.32
CA THR A 188 2.85 3.42 -4.72
C THR A 188 3.78 2.49 -5.49
N ILE A 189 4.72 3.01 -6.27
CA ILE A 189 5.74 2.21 -6.96
C ILE A 189 6.70 1.59 -5.96
N ALA A 190 7.15 2.36 -4.98
CA ALA A 190 8.02 1.88 -3.91
C ALA A 190 7.31 0.80 -3.06
N LEU A 191 6.00 0.97 -2.78
CA LEU A 191 5.20 -0.03 -2.08
C LEU A 191 5.08 -1.35 -2.87
N VAL A 192 4.91 -1.29 -4.19
CA VAL A 192 4.93 -2.50 -5.04
C VAL A 192 6.29 -3.20 -4.94
N ALA A 193 7.39 -2.45 -5.03
CA ALA A 193 8.73 -3.03 -4.90
C ALA A 193 8.92 -3.70 -3.53
N CYS A 194 8.49 -3.04 -2.44
CA CYS A 194 8.54 -3.62 -1.09
C CYS A 194 7.67 -4.89 -0.98
N ALA A 195 6.49 -4.91 -1.60
CA ALA A 195 5.63 -6.08 -1.62
C ALA A 195 6.23 -7.26 -2.41
N VAL A 196 6.96 -6.99 -3.50
CA VAL A 196 7.70 -8.02 -4.24
C VAL A 196 8.80 -8.62 -3.37
N VAL A 197 9.57 -7.78 -2.66
CA VAL A 197 10.60 -8.28 -1.74
C VAL A 197 9.98 -9.10 -0.60
N LEU A 198 8.88 -8.61 -0.02
CA LEU A 198 8.15 -9.32 1.04
C LEU A 198 7.66 -10.69 0.55
N LEU A 199 7.08 -10.77 -0.65
CA LEU A 199 6.67 -12.04 -1.25
C LEU A 199 7.87 -12.95 -1.52
N GLY A 200 9.00 -12.41 -1.98
CA GLY A 200 10.23 -13.17 -2.17
C GLY A 200 10.76 -13.78 -0.87
N VAL A 201 10.75 -13.02 0.23
CA VAL A 201 11.12 -13.51 1.57
C VAL A 201 10.14 -14.58 2.05
N SER A 202 8.83 -14.35 1.90
CA SER A 202 7.80 -15.32 2.27
C SER A 202 7.93 -16.61 1.46
N TYR A 203 8.13 -16.50 0.15
CA TYR A 203 8.35 -17.63 -0.75
C TYR A 203 9.60 -18.42 -0.37
N TRP A 204 10.70 -17.73 -0.03
CA TRP A 204 11.93 -18.37 0.43
C TRP A 204 11.71 -19.22 1.68
N GLN A 205 10.96 -18.72 2.69
CA GLN A 205 10.63 -19.52 3.87
C GLN A 205 9.80 -20.77 3.52
N VAL A 206 8.81 -20.62 2.63
CA VAL A 206 7.99 -21.74 2.14
C VAL A 206 8.86 -22.75 1.37
N HIS A 207 9.80 -22.27 0.55
CA HIS A 207 10.70 -23.11 -0.23
C HIS A 207 11.58 -24.00 0.67
N ILE A 208 12.13 -23.45 1.76
CA ILE A 208 12.89 -24.21 2.75
C ILE A 208 12.05 -25.34 3.37
N CYS A 209 10.73 -25.14 3.51
CA CYS A 209 9.82 -26.12 4.12
C CYS A 209 9.27 -27.17 3.14
N GLY A 210 9.73 -27.21 1.88
CA GLY A 210 9.22 -28.15 0.86
C GLY A 210 8.39 -27.49 -0.25
N GLY A 211 8.46 -26.15 -0.38
CA GLY A 211 7.91 -25.41 -1.50
C GLY A 211 6.39 -25.25 -1.49
N ILE A 212 5.82 -24.87 -2.63
CA ILE A 212 4.37 -24.65 -2.77
C ILE A 212 3.60 -25.96 -2.51
N SER A 213 4.17 -27.12 -2.83
CA SER A 213 3.56 -28.43 -2.50
C SER A 213 3.30 -28.61 -1.00
N TRP A 214 4.20 -28.11 -0.15
CA TRP A 214 4.02 -28.16 1.30
C TRP A 214 2.82 -27.32 1.76
N LEU A 215 2.53 -26.18 1.13
CA LEU A 215 1.33 -25.38 1.45
C LEU A 215 0.02 -26.14 1.22
N PHE A 216 0.02 -27.13 0.32
CA PHE A 216 -1.14 -27.97 0.01
C PHE A 216 -1.08 -29.35 0.66
N GLY A 217 -0.18 -29.56 1.64
CA GLY A 217 -0.07 -30.84 2.36
C GLY A 217 0.57 -31.97 1.55
N ARG A 218 1.13 -31.69 0.37
CA ARG A 218 1.96 -32.64 -0.35
C ARG A 218 3.37 -32.61 0.24
N GLN A 219 3.65 -33.59 1.09
CA GLN A 219 4.90 -33.77 1.81
C GLN A 219 6.00 -34.19 0.83
N ASN A 220 6.93 -33.29 0.51
CA ASN A 220 8.22 -33.67 -0.08
C ASN A 220 9.31 -33.36 0.95
N ARG A 221 9.78 -34.44 1.60
CA ARG A 221 10.92 -34.52 2.54
C ARG A 221 10.88 -33.49 3.66
N ASP A 222 10.49 -33.98 4.84
CA ASP A 222 10.84 -33.32 6.09
C ASP A 222 12.35 -33.05 6.09
N PRO A 223 12.82 -31.79 6.25
CA PRO A 223 14.21 -31.58 6.58
C PRO A 223 14.49 -32.36 7.88
N PRO A 224 15.61 -33.11 7.96
CA PRO A 224 15.87 -33.96 9.11
C PRO A 224 15.78 -33.12 10.39
N PRO A 225 15.07 -33.58 11.42
CA PRO A 225 15.06 -32.88 12.70
C PRO A 225 16.50 -32.69 13.15
N TYR A 226 16.84 -31.47 13.55
CA TYR A 226 18.14 -31.16 14.12
C TYR A 226 18.37 -32.07 15.33
N LYS A 227 19.15 -33.13 15.15
CA LYS A 227 19.71 -33.89 16.26
C LYS A 227 20.79 -32.99 16.85
N ALA A 228 20.51 -32.43 18.03
CA ALA A 228 21.59 -31.96 18.89
C ALA A 228 22.61 -33.12 19.00
N LYS A 229 23.89 -32.84 18.76
CA LYS A 229 24.95 -33.80 19.08
C LYS A 229 24.89 -34.03 20.58
N GLU A 230 24.24 -35.12 21.00
CA GLU A 230 24.43 -35.67 22.33
C GLU A 230 25.85 -36.23 22.37
N GLU A 231 26.76 -35.39 22.84
CA GLU A 231 28.10 -35.77 23.24
C GLU A 231 27.95 -36.54 24.56
N TYR A 232 27.75 -37.85 24.46
CA TYR A 232 27.82 -38.73 25.63
C TYR A 232 29.26 -38.73 26.12
N ILE A 233 29.51 -38.03 27.22
CA ILE A 233 30.72 -38.17 28.02
C ILE A 233 30.64 -39.52 28.70
N ASP A 234 31.33 -40.52 28.15
CA ASP A 234 31.59 -41.80 28.83
C ASP A 234 32.40 -41.51 30.10
N LEU A 235 31.75 -41.56 31.26
CA LEU A 235 32.42 -41.70 32.54
C LEU A 235 32.76 -43.18 32.72
N LYS A 236 34.06 -43.47 32.66
CA LYS A 236 34.66 -44.78 32.89
C LYS A 236 35.06 -44.94 34.36
#